data_AF-A0A8V5H067-F1
#
_entry.id   AF-A0A8V5H067-F1
#
_cell.length_a   1.000
_cell.length_b   1.000
_cell.length_c   1.000
_cell.angle_alpha   90.00
_cell.angle_beta   90.00
_cell.angle_gamma   90.00
#
_symmetry.space_group_name_H-M   'P 1'
#
loop_
_entity.id
_entity.type
_entity.pdbx_description
1 polymer ?
#
loop_
_entity_poly.entity_id
_entity_poly.type
_entity_poly.pdbx_seq_one_letter_code
_entity_poly.pdbx_strand_id
1 'polypeptide(L)'
;MAARLSGGENRLVSLPLSRIRVIMKSSPEVSSINQDALFLTAKATELFVQYLAAYSYKHGKGKEKNALTYSDLSHTAEECETFQFLAGIYSMMVKPVCNTQNEILLLLNYSPTGHQYSVYHWTGTCKLH
;
A
#
# COMPACT_ATOMS: atom_id res chain seq x y z
N MET A 1 -14.09 -28.59 -18.80
CA MET A 1 -15.02 -28.69 -17.65
C MET A 1 -15.17 -27.29 -17.04
N ALA A 2 -16.23 -26.57 -17.40
CA ALA A 2 -16.52 -25.24 -16.86
C ALA A 2 -17.20 -25.40 -15.50
N ALA A 3 -16.52 -25.03 -14.43
CA ALA A 3 -17.08 -25.06 -13.09
C ALA A 3 -18.18 -23.99 -12.96
N ARG A 4 -19.35 -24.43 -12.52
CA ARG A 4 -20.57 -23.64 -12.33
C ARG A 4 -20.39 -22.70 -11.13
N LEU A 5 -20.53 -21.39 -11.34
CA LEU A 5 -20.73 -20.44 -10.25
C LEU A 5 -22.23 -20.40 -9.91
N SER A 6 -22.64 -21.29 -9.00
CA SER A 6 -23.96 -21.23 -8.36
C SER A 6 -23.76 -21.00 -6.87
N GLY A 7 -24.27 -19.89 -6.34
CA GLY A 7 -24.34 -19.67 -4.90
C GLY A 7 -24.33 -18.22 -4.46
N GLY A 8 -25.51 -17.58 -4.46
CA GLY A 8 -25.83 -16.37 -3.69
C GLY A 8 -24.98 -15.13 -4.03
N GLU A 9 -25.59 -14.16 -4.69
CA GLU A 9 -24.98 -12.86 -5.07
C GLU A 9 -24.28 -12.11 -3.90
N ASN A 10 -24.63 -12.43 -2.65
CA ASN A 10 -24.02 -11.85 -1.43
C ASN A 10 -22.92 -12.71 -0.78
N ARG A 11 -22.69 -13.94 -1.27
CA ARG A 11 -21.66 -14.86 -0.77
C ARG A 11 -20.52 -15.09 -1.75
N LEU A 12 -20.71 -14.68 -3.00
CA LEU A 12 -19.68 -14.85 -4.01
C LEU A 12 -18.52 -13.90 -3.78
N VAL A 13 -18.74 -12.65 -3.39
CA VAL A 13 -17.69 -11.65 -3.10
C VAL A 13 -17.74 -11.24 -1.63
N SER A 14 -16.58 -11.13 -1.00
CA SER A 14 -16.37 -10.64 0.38
C SER A 14 -16.37 -9.12 0.47
N LEU A 15 -16.03 -8.44 -0.62
CA LEU A 15 -16.01 -6.98 -0.67
C LEU A 15 -17.36 -6.39 -1.09
N PRO A 16 -17.84 -5.30 -0.45
CA PRO A 16 -19.12 -4.69 -0.79
C PRO A 16 -19.07 -4.02 -2.18
N LEU A 17 -19.85 -4.56 -3.12
CA LEU A 17 -19.93 -4.07 -4.51
C LEU A 17 -20.31 -2.59 -4.61
N SER A 18 -21.12 -2.09 -3.67
CA SER A 18 -21.50 -0.66 -3.63
C SER A 18 -20.29 0.25 -3.42
N ARG A 19 -19.36 -0.12 -2.53
CA ARG A 19 -18.14 0.67 -2.27
C ARG A 19 -17.18 0.58 -3.44
N ILE A 20 -17.02 -0.60 -4.03
CA ILE A 20 -16.19 -0.78 -5.23
C ILE A 20 -16.70 0.10 -6.37
N ARG A 21 -18.02 0.13 -6.59
CA ARG A 21 -18.62 0.98 -7.63
C ARG A 21 -18.31 2.46 -7.40
N VAL A 22 -18.40 2.94 -6.15
CA VAL A 22 -18.07 4.33 -5.82
C VAL A 22 -16.59 4.63 -6.09
N ILE A 23 -15.68 3.72 -5.74
CA ILE A 23 -14.25 3.88 -6.01
C ILE A 23 -13.99 3.89 -7.52
N MET A 24 -14.58 2.98 -8.29
CA MET A 24 -14.43 2.98 -9.75
C MET A 24 -14.94 4.28 -10.39
N LYS A 25 -16.05 4.85 -9.88
CA LYS A 25 -16.61 6.13 -10.33
C LYS A 25 -15.92 7.37 -9.77
N SER A 26 -14.90 7.23 -8.90
CA SER A 26 -14.13 8.39 -8.43
C SER A 26 -13.25 8.96 -9.53
N SER A 27 -13.01 8.18 -10.60
CA SER A 27 -12.32 8.67 -11.79
C SER A 27 -13.33 9.35 -12.72
N PRO A 28 -13.09 10.59 -13.17
CA PRO A 28 -14.04 11.37 -13.97
C PRO A 28 -14.33 10.74 -15.34
N GLU A 29 -13.43 9.88 -15.84
CA GLU A 29 -13.57 9.17 -17.12
C GLU A 29 -14.59 8.00 -17.07
N VAL A 30 -15.06 7.60 -15.88
CA VAL A 30 -15.93 6.43 -15.71
C VAL A 30 -17.39 6.84 -15.56
N SER A 31 -18.11 6.85 -16.68
CA SER A 31 -19.53 7.24 -16.73
C SER A 31 -20.48 6.13 -16.23
N SER A 32 -20.29 4.89 -16.69
CA SER A 32 -21.09 3.73 -16.34
C SER A 32 -20.23 2.48 -16.17
N ILE A 33 -20.71 1.53 -15.37
CA ILE A 33 -19.97 0.30 -15.02
C ILE A 33 -20.92 -0.88 -15.18
N ASN A 34 -20.52 -1.88 -15.97
CA ASN A 34 -21.24 -3.13 -16.12
C ASN A 34 -21.17 -3.97 -14.82
N GLN A 35 -22.22 -4.72 -14.48
CA GLN A 35 -22.25 -5.59 -13.29
C GLN A 35 -21.15 -6.67 -13.36
N ASP A 36 -20.90 -7.25 -14.53
CA ASP A 36 -19.85 -8.28 -14.67
C ASP A 36 -18.46 -7.71 -14.42
N ALA A 37 -18.19 -6.49 -14.91
CA ALA A 37 -16.94 -5.79 -14.67
C ALA A 37 -16.79 -5.46 -13.17
N LEU A 38 -17.86 -4.98 -12.53
CA LEU A 38 -17.89 -4.69 -11.10
C LEU A 38 -17.59 -5.94 -10.26
N PHE A 39 -18.20 -7.06 -10.61
CA PHE A 39 -17.96 -8.34 -9.94
C PHE A 39 -16.54 -8.85 -10.14
N LEU A 40 -16.02 -8.76 -11.37
CA LEU A 40 -14.65 -9.18 -11.68
C LEU A 40 -13.62 -8.32 -10.95
N THR A 41 -13.83 -7.00 -10.88
CA THR A 41 -13.00 -6.09 -10.09
C THR A 41 -13.02 -6.49 -8.62
N ALA A 42 -14.20 -6.77 -8.04
CA ALA A 42 -14.29 -7.22 -6.65
C ALA A 42 -13.46 -8.48 -6.39
N LYS A 43 -13.54 -9.46 -7.30
CA LYS A 43 -12.75 -10.69 -7.23
C LYS A 43 -11.26 -10.48 -7.41
N ALA A 44 -10.87 -9.65 -8.37
CA ALA A 44 -9.48 -9.28 -8.56
C ALA A 44 -8.92 -8.60 -7.30
N THR A 45 -9.67 -7.70 -6.67
CA THR A 45 -9.23 -7.01 -5.44
C THR A 45 -9.09 -7.98 -4.26
N GLU A 46 -10.00 -8.93 -4.08
CA GLU A 46 -9.88 -9.96 -3.04
C GLU A 46 -8.60 -10.79 -3.19
N LEU A 47 -8.36 -11.30 -4.41
CA LEU A 47 -7.16 -12.07 -4.71
C LEU A 47 -5.89 -11.22 -4.58
N PHE A 48 -5.96 -9.96 -5.00
CA PHE A 48 -4.85 -9.02 -4.90
C PHE A 48 -4.45 -8.77 -3.44
N VAL A 49 -5.41 -8.53 -2.53
CA VAL A 49 -5.11 -8.33 -1.09
C VAL A 49 -4.47 -9.58 -0.48
N GLN A 50 -5.00 -10.77 -0.78
CA GLN A 50 -4.44 -12.04 -0.31
C GLN A 50 -3.01 -12.25 -0.84
N TYR A 51 -2.80 -11.97 -2.13
CA TYR A 51 -1.51 -12.14 -2.78
C TYR A 51 -0.48 -11.15 -2.22
N LEU A 52 -0.83 -9.88 -2.07
CA LEU A 52 0.04 -8.87 -1.48
C LEU A 52 0.46 -9.26 -0.06
N ALA A 53 -0.51 -9.63 0.80
CA ALA A 53 -0.21 -10.02 2.18
C ALA A 53 0.70 -11.26 2.24
N ALA A 54 0.40 -12.29 1.45
CA ALA A 54 1.22 -13.51 1.41
C ALA A 54 2.62 -13.26 0.83
N TYR A 55 2.72 -12.43 -0.21
CA TYR A 55 3.99 -12.09 -0.84
C TYR A 55 4.86 -11.30 0.13
N SER A 56 4.33 -10.23 0.73
CA SER A 56 5.05 -9.41 1.71
C SER A 56 5.44 -10.20 2.96
N TYR A 57 4.60 -11.12 3.43
CA TYR A 57 4.93 -11.99 4.55
C TYR A 57 6.09 -12.94 4.23
N LYS A 58 6.12 -13.49 3.00
CA LYS A 58 7.15 -14.45 2.56
C LYS A 58 8.49 -13.82 2.22
N HIS A 59 8.48 -12.63 1.62
CA HIS A 59 9.69 -11.96 1.12
C HIS A 59 10.20 -10.85 2.06
N GLY A 60 9.36 -10.38 2.98
CA GLY A 60 9.77 -9.51 4.09
C GLY A 60 10.30 -10.30 5.29
N LYS A 61 10.47 -9.60 6.42
CA LYS A 61 10.89 -10.21 7.69
C LYS A 61 9.72 -10.87 8.44
N GLY A 62 8.54 -10.91 7.83
CA GLY A 62 7.32 -11.42 8.45
C GLY A 62 7.41 -12.89 8.85
N LYS A 63 8.10 -13.70 8.07
CA LYS A 63 8.33 -15.13 8.39
C LYS A 63 9.21 -15.34 9.62
N GLU A 64 10.19 -14.48 9.87
CA GLU A 64 11.07 -14.55 11.04
C GLU A 64 10.34 -14.10 12.31
N LYS A 65 9.51 -13.06 12.18
CA LYS A 65 8.77 -12.45 13.29
C LYS A 65 7.37 -13.05 13.50
N ASN A 66 6.96 -14.02 12.67
CA ASN A 66 5.60 -14.57 12.58
C ASN A 66 4.50 -13.49 12.54
N ALA A 67 4.79 -12.32 11.97
CA ALA A 67 3.89 -11.19 11.94
C ALA A 67 4.14 -10.35 10.68
N LEU A 68 3.08 -9.99 9.95
CA LEU A 68 3.17 -9.07 8.83
C LEU A 68 3.18 -7.62 9.35
N THR A 69 4.23 -6.87 9.09
CA THR A 69 4.34 -5.46 9.51
C THR A 69 4.15 -4.51 8.34
N TYR A 70 3.85 -3.25 8.64
CA TYR A 70 3.75 -2.21 7.63
C TYR A 70 5.05 -2.06 6.82
N SER A 71 6.21 -2.19 7.47
CA SER A 71 7.51 -2.11 6.81
C SER A 71 7.71 -3.20 5.76
N ASP A 72 7.11 -4.39 5.96
CA ASP A 72 7.19 -5.48 4.97
C ASP A 72 6.36 -5.14 3.72
N LEU A 73 5.20 -4.52 3.92
CA LEU A 73 4.33 -4.05 2.83
C LEU A 73 4.96 -2.90 2.04
N SER A 74 5.54 -1.91 2.74
CA SER A 74 6.19 -0.77 2.09
C SER A 74 7.39 -1.21 1.25
N HIS A 75 8.23 -2.09 1.80
CA HIS A 75 9.40 -2.63 1.10
C HIS A 75 8.99 -3.44 -0.13
N THR A 76 7.96 -4.28 0.02
CA THR A 76 7.41 -5.05 -1.12
C THR A 76 6.94 -4.14 -2.25
N ALA A 77 6.29 -3.02 -1.92
CA ALA A 77 5.81 -2.07 -2.91
C ALA A 77 6.92 -1.28 -3.62
N GLU A 78 8.07 -1.10 -2.97
CA GLU A 78 9.22 -0.38 -3.53
C GLU A 78 10.11 -1.29 -4.39
N GLU A 79 10.32 -2.54 -3.97
CA GLU A 79 11.26 -3.44 -4.64
C GLU A 79 10.64 -4.29 -5.75
N CYS A 80 9.34 -4.58 -5.67
CA CYS A 80 8.68 -5.43 -6.64
C CYS A 80 7.96 -4.59 -7.70
N GLU A 81 8.39 -4.72 -8.96
CA GLU A 81 7.81 -4.02 -10.10
C GLU A 81 6.28 -4.21 -10.21
N THR A 82 5.78 -5.40 -9.88
CA THR A 82 4.35 -5.71 -9.89
C THR A 82 3.54 -4.87 -8.89
N PHE A 83 4.17 -4.38 -7.82
CA PHE A 83 3.52 -3.58 -6.77
C PHE A 83 3.92 -2.10 -6.82
N GLN A 84 4.72 -1.68 -7.80
CA GLN A 84 5.25 -0.32 -7.89
C GLN A 84 4.17 0.76 -8.01
N PHE A 85 2.99 0.41 -8.53
CA PHE A 85 1.82 1.31 -8.54
C PHE A 85 1.36 1.73 -7.13
N LEU A 86 1.79 1.01 -6.09
CA LEU A 86 1.50 1.33 -4.69
C LEU A 86 2.60 2.14 -4.01
N ALA A 87 3.81 2.23 -4.57
CA ALA A 87 4.97 2.86 -3.91
C ALA A 87 4.68 4.30 -3.45
N GLY A 88 3.96 5.07 -4.28
CA GLY A 88 3.54 6.44 -3.94
C GLY A 88 2.57 6.52 -2.74
N ILE A 89 1.77 5.48 -2.51
CA ILE A 89 0.80 5.40 -1.41
C ILE A 89 1.54 5.10 -0.09
N TYR A 90 2.44 4.12 -0.11
CA TYR A 90 3.18 3.73 1.10
C TYR A 90 4.21 4.77 1.54
N SER A 91 4.81 5.50 0.59
CA SER A 91 5.75 6.58 0.90
C SER A 91 5.10 7.74 1.67
N MET A 92 3.79 7.98 1.49
CA MET A 92 3.06 9.03 2.22
C MET A 92 2.78 8.66 3.68
N MET A 93 2.57 7.37 3.98
CA MET A 93 2.27 6.90 5.33
C MET A 93 3.51 6.79 6.23
N VAL A 94 4.72 6.69 5.67
CA VAL A 94 6.00 6.70 6.43
C VAL A 94 6.57 8.11 6.59
N LYS A 95 6.08 9.09 5.83
CA LYS A 95 6.53 10.48 5.98
C LYS A 95 5.91 11.07 7.26
N PRO A 96 6.72 11.56 8.21
CA PRO A 96 6.19 12.23 9.38
C PRO A 96 5.35 13.43 8.93
N VAL A 97 4.15 13.54 9.51
CA VAL A 97 3.31 14.72 9.42
C VAL A 97 4.16 15.92 9.84
N CYS A 98 4.44 16.83 8.90
CA CYS A 98 5.06 18.11 9.22
C CYS A 98 4.01 18.95 9.94
N ASN A 99 3.98 18.89 11.27
CA ASN A 99 3.18 19.83 12.06
C ASN A 99 4.01 21.12 12.22
N THR A 100 3.35 22.24 11.96
CA THR A 100 3.92 23.58 11.98
C THR A 100 4.27 23.94 13.42
N GLN A 101 5.50 23.64 13.86
CA GLN A 101 6.29 24.43 14.81
C GLN A 101 7.66 23.73 15.00
N ASN A 102 8.71 24.32 14.42
CA ASN A 102 10.10 24.29 14.86
C ASN A 102 10.56 23.14 15.79
N GLU A 103 11.02 22.03 15.21
CA GLU A 103 12.13 21.17 15.70
C GLU A 103 12.27 20.00 14.71
N ILE A 104 13.20 20.10 13.75
CA ILE A 104 13.55 18.99 12.85
C ILE A 104 14.44 18.03 13.64
N LEU A 105 13.83 17.18 14.47
CA LEU A 105 14.48 15.99 14.98
C LEU A 105 14.20 14.82 14.03
N LEU A 106 14.95 14.78 12.93
CA LEU A 106 15.08 13.59 12.09
C LEU A 106 15.90 12.53 12.83
N LEU A 107 15.29 11.87 13.81
CA LEU A 107 15.80 10.60 14.33
C LEU A 107 14.87 9.48 13.91
N LEU A 108 15.04 8.95 12.69
CA LEU A 108 14.85 7.53 12.42
C LEU A 108 15.66 7.12 11.19
N ASN A 109 16.95 6.86 11.40
CA ASN A 109 17.70 5.93 10.58
C ASN A 109 17.31 4.51 11.02
N TYR A 110 16.67 3.72 10.16
CA TYR A 110 16.67 2.26 10.29
C TYR A 110 17.37 1.66 9.06
N SER A 111 18.68 1.47 9.19
CA SER A 111 19.47 0.62 8.30
C SER A 111 19.56 -0.78 8.92
N PRO A 112 19.13 -1.86 8.25
CA PRO A 112 19.24 -3.22 8.80
C PRO A 112 20.63 -3.83 8.58
N THR A 113 21.56 -3.15 7.91
CA THR A 113 22.91 -3.64 7.66
C THR A 113 23.92 -2.59 8.09
N GLY A 114 24.65 -2.88 9.16
CA GLY A 114 25.67 -1.99 9.69
C GLY A 114 26.72 -1.61 8.63
N HIS A 115 27.25 -0.40 8.82
CA HIS A 115 28.31 0.29 8.06
C HIS A 115 27.81 1.19 6.93
N GLN A 116 27.44 2.43 7.28
CA GLN A 116 28.22 3.66 7.01
C GLN A 116 27.30 4.88 7.11
N TYR A 117 27.48 5.69 8.16
CA TYR A 117 26.75 6.95 8.34
C TYR A 117 27.45 8.05 7.55
N SER A 118 26.77 8.69 6.59
CA SER A 118 27.22 9.96 6.02
C SER A 118 26.50 11.10 6.72
N VAL A 119 27.27 11.91 7.45
CA VAL A 119 26.80 13.13 8.12
C VAL A 119 26.73 14.24 7.07
N TYR A 120 25.52 14.67 6.71
CA TYR A 120 25.34 15.91 5.96
C TYR A 120 25.21 17.07 6.96
N HIS A 121 26.23 17.92 6.99
CA HIS A 121 26.23 19.17 7.76
C HIS A 121 25.46 20.22 6.95
N TRP A 122 24.31 20.70 7.43
CA TRP A 122 23.59 21.83 6.83
C TRP A 122 23.76 23.05 7.73
N THR A 123 24.77 23.88 7.45
CA THR A 123 24.95 25.16 8.13
C THR A 123 24.21 26.24 7.35
N GLY A 124 22.92 26.41 7.61
CA GLY A 124 22.10 27.48 7.05
C GLY A 124 21.30 28.18 8.14
N THR A 125 21.80 29.30 8.65
CA THR A 125 21.10 30.14 9.61
C THR A 125 20.05 31.00 8.89
N CYS A 126 18.77 30.67 9.04
CA CYS A 126 17.69 31.55 8.61
C CYS A 126 17.49 32.68 9.64
N LYS A 127 17.95 33.88 9.31
CA LYS A 127 17.52 35.12 9.99
C LYS A 127 16.09 35.44 9.57
N LEU A 128 15.17 35.51 10.54
CA LEU A 128 13.84 36.11 10.36
C LEU A 128 13.97 37.64 10.37
N HIS A 129 13.33 38.31 9.40
CA HIS A 129 12.98 39.73 9.45
C HIS A 129 11.45 39.82 9.48
#